data_AF-A0A7C2Q4J0-F1
#
_entry.id   AF-A0A7C2Q4J0-F1
#
_cell.length_a   1.000
_cell.length_b   1.000
_cell.length_c   1.000
_cell.angle_alpha   90.00
_cell.angle_beta   90.00
_cell.angle_gamma   90.00
#
_symmetry.space_group_name_H-M   'P 1'
#
loop_
_entity.id
_entity.type
_entity.pdbx_description
1 polymer ?
#
loop_
_entity_poly.entity_id
_entity_poly.type
_entity_poly.pdbx_seq_one_letter_code
_entity_poly.pdbx_strand_id
1 'polypeptide(L)'
;MPPKTDPRDWERLFEGRRRRRGPLRIVMIALVAGILTLGLIGAAPFVLDQIETSRIIARQTQIASQTREARATAQQAAMQSAIPAQTPSPSPTATLPPTPTSAPIIGRAQVINGGNIRSAPRVSADTVIGQVCVGDRVELLEEQTIGDNNRWYRLRVVATADDCVPQRVSAGTEGWVSATLLSQPEP
;
A
#
# COMPACT_ATOMS: atom_id res chain seq x y z
N MET A 1 25.02 20.31 -82.44
CA MET A 1 25.65 20.16 -81.11
C MET A 1 25.16 21.30 -80.23
N PRO A 2 24.67 21.07 -79.01
CA PRO A 2 24.24 22.16 -78.14
C PRO A 2 25.47 22.92 -77.60
N PRO A 3 25.38 24.25 -77.39
CA PRO A 3 26.49 25.05 -76.91
C PRO A 3 26.85 24.70 -75.46
N LYS A 4 28.15 24.62 -75.15
CA LYS A 4 28.69 24.39 -73.80
C LYS A 4 28.41 25.62 -72.92
N THR A 5 27.93 25.38 -71.71
CA THR A 5 27.77 26.39 -70.64
C THR A 5 29.10 27.10 -70.36
N ASP A 6 29.09 28.44 -70.33
CA ASP A 6 30.27 29.25 -70.06
C ASP A 6 30.63 29.19 -68.56
N PRO A 7 31.89 28.87 -68.20
CA PRO A 7 32.36 28.88 -66.82
C PRO A 7 32.14 30.20 -66.07
N ARG A 8 31.95 31.32 -66.78
CA ARG A 8 31.70 32.65 -66.20
C ARG A 8 30.28 32.85 -65.67
N ASP A 9 29.34 31.97 -66.01
CA ASP A 9 27.95 32.02 -65.51
C ASP A 9 27.78 31.44 -64.09
N TRP A 10 28.89 31.04 -63.44
CA TRP A 10 28.88 30.46 -62.10
C TRP A 10 28.27 31.38 -61.05
N GLU A 11 28.61 32.68 -61.04
CA GLU A 11 28.04 33.60 -60.06
C GLU A 11 26.53 33.72 -60.20
N ARG A 12 26.00 33.72 -61.43
CA ARG A 12 24.57 33.86 -61.69
C ARG A 12 23.75 32.64 -61.27
N LEU A 13 24.34 31.45 -61.35
CA LEU A 13 23.68 30.20 -60.97
C LEU A 13 23.68 29.96 -59.46
N PHE A 14 24.64 30.55 -58.74
CA PHE A 14 24.86 30.31 -57.31
C PHE A 14 24.76 31.55 -56.42
N GLU A 15 24.45 32.72 -56.96
CA GLU A 15 23.96 33.85 -56.18
C GLU A 15 22.64 33.43 -55.51
N GLY A 16 22.77 32.97 -54.27
CA GLY A 16 21.66 32.60 -53.42
C GLY A 16 20.72 33.78 -53.35
N ARG A 17 19.54 33.64 -53.98
CA ARG A 17 18.42 34.59 -53.85
C ARG A 17 18.30 34.96 -52.38
N ARG A 18 18.75 36.16 -52.01
CA ARG A 18 18.50 36.74 -50.68
C ARG A 18 16.98 36.76 -50.55
N ARG A 19 16.42 35.76 -49.85
CA ARG A 19 14.98 35.63 -49.64
C ARG A 19 14.54 36.91 -48.93
N ARG A 20 13.97 37.84 -49.69
CA ARG A 20 13.37 39.06 -49.16
C ARG A 20 12.36 38.60 -48.11
N ARG A 21 12.66 38.87 -46.83
CA ARG A 21 11.75 38.58 -45.72
C ARG A 21 10.53 39.49 -45.94
N GLY A 22 9.48 38.92 -46.54
CA GLY A 22 8.26 39.65 -46.85
C GLY A 22 7.46 40.00 -45.59
N PRO A 23 6.58 41.02 -45.68
CA PRO A 23 5.74 41.47 -44.56
C PRO A 23 4.87 40.35 -43.98
N LEU A 24 4.52 39.35 -44.81
CA LEU A 24 3.72 38.19 -44.42
C LEU A 24 4.36 37.32 -43.33
N ARG A 25 5.71 37.25 -43.29
CA ARG A 25 6.42 36.55 -42.22
C ARG A 25 6.31 37.29 -40.88
N ILE A 26 6.28 38.62 -40.91
CA ILE A 26 6.12 39.45 -39.70
C ILE A 26 4.72 39.25 -39.13
N VAL A 27 3.69 39.25 -39.98
CA VAL A 27 2.31 38.97 -39.58
C VAL A 27 2.18 37.57 -38.98
N MET A 28 2.78 36.56 -39.61
CA MET A 28 2.75 35.19 -39.08
C MET A 28 3.42 35.08 -37.69
N ILE A 29 4.58 35.72 -37.51
CA ILE A 29 5.26 35.73 -36.20
C ILE A 29 4.42 36.45 -35.15
N ALA A 30 3.82 37.60 -35.48
CA ALA A 30 2.96 38.33 -34.57
C ALA A 30 1.72 37.53 -34.16
N LEU A 31 1.14 36.77 -35.09
CA LEU A 31 -0.04 35.95 -34.85
C LEU A 31 0.28 34.75 -33.95
N VAL A 32 1.40 34.05 -34.21
CA VAL A 32 1.87 32.95 -33.37
C VAL A 32 2.25 33.44 -31.97
N ALA A 33 2.93 34.59 -31.88
CA ALA A 33 3.27 35.21 -30.59
C ALA A 33 2.01 35.59 -29.80
N GLY A 34 1.00 36.16 -30.46
CA GLY A 34 -0.28 36.53 -29.84
C GLY A 34 -1.07 35.32 -29.32
N ILE A 35 -1.09 34.21 -30.07
CA ILE A 35 -1.75 32.97 -29.61
C ILE A 35 -1.01 32.38 -28.42
N LEU A 36 0.34 32.37 -28.44
CA LEU A 36 1.14 31.87 -27.33
C LEU A 36 0.96 32.70 -26.06
N THR A 37 0.91 34.03 -26.17
CA THR A 37 0.69 34.90 -25.00
C THR A 37 -0.71 34.73 -24.43
N LEU A 38 -1.74 34.63 -25.26
CA LEU A 38 -3.11 34.36 -24.82
C LEU A 38 -3.23 32.98 -24.15
N GLY A 39 -2.57 31.95 -24.70
CA GLY A 39 -2.53 30.61 -24.12
C GLY A 39 -1.84 30.57 -22.76
N LEU A 40 -0.72 31.27 -22.60
CA LEU A 40 -0.01 31.38 -21.31
C LEU A 40 -0.82 32.12 -20.24
N ILE A 41 -1.52 33.19 -20.63
CA ILE A 41 -2.40 33.94 -19.71
C ILE A 41 -3.57 33.06 -19.25
N GLY A 42 -4.15 32.25 -20.14
CA GLY A 42 -5.23 31.33 -19.79
C GLY A 42 -4.80 30.14 -18.91
N ALA A 43 -3.57 29.64 -19.08
CA ALA A 43 -3.06 28.51 -18.32
C ALA A 43 -2.55 28.88 -16.90
N ALA A 44 -2.11 30.13 -16.70
CA ALA A 44 -1.59 30.61 -15.43
C ALA A 44 -2.52 30.42 -14.21
N PRO A 45 -3.82 30.78 -14.26
CA PRO A 45 -4.72 30.58 -13.10
C PRO A 45 -4.93 29.10 -12.77
N PHE A 46 -4.96 28.21 -13.75
CA PHE A 46 -5.12 26.76 -13.54
C PHE A 46 -3.90 26.15 -12.84
N VAL A 47 -2.68 26.56 -13.22
CA VAL A 47 -1.45 26.06 -12.58
C VAL A 47 -1.33 26.55 -11.13
N LEU A 48 -1.76 27.79 -10.84
CA LEU A 48 -1.74 28.33 -9.49
C LEU A 48 -2.71 27.59 -8.56
N ASP A 49 -3.92 27.28 -9.04
CA ASP A 49 -4.93 26.51 -8.30
C ASP A 49 -4.49 25.06 -8.01
N GLN A 50 -3.83 24.42 -8.97
CA GLN A 50 -3.21 23.10 -8.79
C GLN A 50 -2.14 23.10 -7.68
N ILE A 51 -1.31 24.15 -7.63
CA ILE A 51 -0.27 24.29 -6.60
C ILE A 51 -0.91 24.49 -5.22
N GLU A 52 -1.97 25.30 -5.11
CA GLU A 52 -2.67 25.51 -3.85
C GLU A 52 -3.33 24.23 -3.33
N THR A 53 -4.00 23.50 -4.21
CA THR A 53 -4.64 22.22 -3.88
C THR A 53 -3.62 21.17 -3.40
N SER A 54 -2.48 21.06 -4.09
CA SER A 54 -1.41 20.13 -3.70
C SER A 54 -0.81 20.45 -2.33
N ARG A 55 -0.69 21.74 -1.98
CA ARG A 55 -0.19 22.18 -0.66
C ARG A 55 -1.17 21.84 0.46
N ILE A 56 -2.46 21.94 0.22
CA ILE A 56 -3.49 21.59 1.21
C ILE A 56 -3.46 20.08 1.50
N ILE A 57 -3.41 19.25 0.46
CA ILE A 57 -3.34 17.80 0.60
C ILE A 57 -2.05 17.38 1.32
N ALA A 58 -0.90 17.94 0.94
CA ALA A 58 0.38 17.64 1.57
C ALA A 58 0.38 17.97 3.08
N ARG A 59 -0.18 19.12 3.47
CA ARG A 59 -0.31 19.51 4.88
C ARG A 59 -1.23 18.58 5.67
N GLN A 60 -2.36 18.16 5.09
CA GLN A 60 -3.28 17.23 5.74
C GLN A 60 -2.64 15.85 5.96
N THR A 61 -1.87 15.36 4.99
CA THR A 61 -1.13 14.09 5.15
C THR A 61 -0.06 14.15 6.24
N GLN A 62 0.62 15.29 6.41
CA GLN A 62 1.63 15.48 7.47
C GLN A 62 1.00 15.53 8.88
N ILE A 63 -0.15 16.20 9.03
CA ILE A 63 -0.85 16.25 10.33
C ILE A 63 -1.34 14.84 10.72
N ALA A 64 -1.85 14.07 9.76
CA ALA A 64 -2.31 12.70 10.00
C ALA A 64 -1.17 11.75 10.40
N SER A 65 0.03 11.88 9.80
CA SER A 65 1.18 11.04 10.16
C SER A 65 1.71 11.39 11.56
N GLN A 66 1.89 12.68 11.87
CA GLN A 66 2.32 13.13 13.19
C GLN A 66 1.36 12.70 14.31
N THR A 67 0.04 12.70 14.03
CA THR A 67 -0.96 12.26 15.00
C THR A 67 -0.88 10.76 15.27
N ARG A 68 -0.56 9.94 14.26
CA ARG A 68 -0.34 8.49 14.43
C ARG A 68 0.92 8.20 15.25
N GLU A 69 2.01 8.91 14.97
CA GLU A 69 3.27 8.77 15.71
C GLU A 69 3.13 9.20 17.18
N ALA A 70 2.49 10.36 17.44
CA ALA A 70 2.22 10.82 18.79
C ALA A 70 1.35 9.83 19.59
N ARG A 71 0.35 9.22 18.94
CA ARG A 71 -0.53 8.22 19.58
C ARG A 71 0.21 6.91 19.87
N ALA A 72 1.11 6.48 18.99
CA ALA A 72 1.95 5.30 19.21
C ALA A 72 2.91 5.50 20.38
N THR A 73 3.58 6.65 20.45
CA THR A 73 4.49 7.01 21.56
C THR A 73 3.72 7.11 22.89
N ALA A 74 2.52 7.68 22.90
CA ALA A 74 1.68 7.76 24.10
C ALA A 74 1.24 6.38 24.62
N GLN A 75 0.93 5.44 23.72
CA GLN A 75 0.58 4.07 24.10
C GLN A 75 1.78 3.30 24.67
N GLN A 76 2.96 3.49 24.09
CA GLN A 76 4.18 2.84 24.54
C GLN A 76 4.63 3.37 25.92
N ALA A 77 4.48 4.69 26.16
CA ALA A 77 4.72 5.30 27.47
C ALA A 77 3.74 4.78 28.55
N ALA A 78 2.46 4.57 28.19
CA ALA A 78 1.47 4.00 29.11
C ALA A 78 1.79 2.55 29.50
N MET A 79 2.36 1.74 28.60
CA MET A 79 2.76 0.35 28.89
C MET A 79 3.99 0.26 29.81
N GLN A 80 4.94 1.19 29.73
CA GLN A 80 6.13 1.20 30.59
C GLN A 80 5.86 1.66 32.03
N SER A 81 4.81 2.44 32.26
CA SER A 81 4.47 2.94 33.61
C SER A 81 3.69 1.92 34.47
N ALA A 82 3.35 0.75 33.92
CA ALA A 82 2.56 -0.29 34.59
C ALA A 82 3.41 -1.45 35.15
N ILE A 83 4.68 -1.21 35.51
CA ILE A 83 5.49 -2.17 36.26
C ILE A 83 5.19 -1.98 37.76
N PRO A 84 4.46 -2.89 38.44
CA PRO A 84 4.30 -2.82 39.88
C PRO A 84 5.65 -3.14 40.52
N ALA A 85 6.14 -2.25 41.38
CA ALA A 85 7.27 -2.54 42.25
C ALA A 85 6.84 -3.66 43.22
N GLN A 86 7.19 -4.91 42.90
CA GLN A 86 6.96 -6.05 43.78
C GLN A 86 8.00 -6.03 44.91
N THR A 87 7.52 -5.79 46.12
CA THR A 87 8.25 -5.95 47.38
C THR A 87 8.75 -7.39 47.53
N PRO A 88 10.02 -7.66 47.86
CA PRO A 88 10.52 -9.02 48.00
C PRO A 88 9.95 -9.69 49.26
N SER A 89 9.17 -10.75 49.07
CA SER A 89 8.70 -11.68 50.11
C SER A 89 9.58 -12.94 50.07
N PRO A 90 9.91 -13.58 51.21
CA PRO A 90 10.91 -14.64 51.25
C PRO A 90 10.51 -15.90 50.46
N SER A 91 11.52 -16.48 49.82
CA SER A 91 11.48 -17.62 48.91
C SER A 91 10.88 -18.90 49.52
N PRO A 92 10.01 -19.57 48.76
CA PRO A 92 9.96 -21.03 48.70
C PRO A 92 10.50 -21.52 47.36
N THR A 93 11.33 -22.57 47.45
CA THR A 93 11.81 -23.50 46.41
C THR A 93 11.25 -23.33 44.99
N ALA A 94 12.15 -23.10 44.04
CA ALA A 94 11.87 -23.03 42.60
C ALA A 94 11.16 -24.30 42.10
N THR A 95 9.85 -24.19 41.90
CA THR A 95 9.09 -25.11 41.05
C THR A 95 9.21 -24.59 39.63
N LEU A 96 9.73 -25.43 38.73
CA LEU A 96 9.83 -25.15 37.30
C LEU A 96 8.47 -24.63 36.78
N PRO A 97 8.43 -23.53 36.00
CA PRO A 97 7.19 -23.09 35.37
C PRO A 97 6.63 -24.25 34.52
N PRO A 98 5.31 -24.53 34.55
CA PRO A 98 4.75 -25.56 33.70
C PRO A 98 5.04 -25.20 32.25
N THR A 99 5.67 -26.12 31.53
CA THR A 99 5.76 -26.11 30.07
C THR A 99 4.39 -25.71 29.52
N PRO A 100 4.30 -24.72 28.60
CA PRO A 100 3.01 -24.37 28.02
C PRO A 100 2.46 -25.61 27.34
N THR A 101 1.43 -26.22 27.94
CA THR A 101 0.67 -27.30 27.34
C THR A 101 0.16 -26.78 26.01
N SER A 102 0.71 -27.28 24.90
CA SER A 102 0.17 -27.01 23.57
C SER A 102 -1.32 -27.33 23.62
N ALA A 103 -2.16 -26.36 23.24
CA ALA A 103 -3.59 -26.60 23.14
C ALA A 103 -3.82 -27.85 22.27
N PRO A 104 -4.78 -28.72 22.63
CA PRO A 104 -5.06 -29.92 21.87
C PRO A 104 -5.45 -29.54 20.43
N ILE A 105 -4.82 -30.18 19.45
CA ILE A 105 -5.18 -30.01 18.05
C ILE A 105 -6.46 -30.83 17.84
N ILE A 106 -7.56 -30.15 17.54
CA ILE A 106 -8.88 -30.77 17.28
C ILE A 106 -9.06 -31.19 15.82
N GLY A 107 -8.12 -30.80 14.95
CA GLY A 107 -8.06 -31.26 13.56
C GLY A 107 -7.08 -30.45 12.72
N ARG A 108 -6.95 -30.84 11.46
CA ARG A 108 -6.16 -30.15 10.44
C ARG A 108 -7.08 -29.74 9.30
N ALA A 109 -6.79 -28.59 8.69
CA ALA A 109 -7.55 -28.12 7.55
C ALA A 109 -6.64 -27.36 6.58
N GLN A 110 -7.16 -27.14 5.37
CA GLN A 110 -6.59 -26.23 4.40
C GLN A 110 -7.51 -25.04 4.20
N VAL A 111 -6.93 -23.86 3.99
CA VAL A 111 -7.69 -22.68 3.62
C VAL A 111 -8.10 -22.81 2.15
N ILE A 112 -9.41 -22.91 1.89
CA ILE A 112 -9.99 -23.03 0.55
C ILE A 112 -10.42 -21.67 -0.02
N ASN A 113 -10.69 -20.69 0.86
CA ASN A 113 -10.99 -19.31 0.49
C ASN A 113 -10.15 -18.37 1.36
N GLY A 114 -9.43 -17.44 0.73
CA GLY A 114 -8.63 -16.45 1.46
C GLY A 114 -9.52 -15.51 2.29
N GLY A 115 -8.99 -15.02 3.41
CA GLY A 115 -9.76 -14.15 4.29
C GLY A 115 -8.98 -13.63 5.49
N ASN A 116 -9.69 -12.92 6.37
CA ASN A 116 -9.06 -12.30 7.54
C ASN A 116 -8.91 -13.32 8.67
N ILE A 117 -7.71 -13.39 9.26
CA ILE A 117 -7.50 -13.97 10.58
C ILE A 117 -7.67 -12.89 11.64
N ARG A 118 -8.29 -13.27 12.76
CA ARG A 118 -8.77 -12.31 13.75
C ARG A 118 -8.33 -12.66 15.17
N SER A 119 -8.16 -11.65 16.02
CA SER A 119 -7.88 -11.84 17.45
C SER A 119 -9.10 -12.35 18.23
N ALA A 120 -10.31 -12.13 17.71
CA ALA A 120 -11.55 -12.62 18.27
C ALA A 120 -12.53 -13.07 17.17
N PRO A 121 -13.42 -14.03 17.45
CA PRO A 121 -14.37 -14.59 16.48
C PRO A 121 -15.57 -13.67 16.23
N ARG A 122 -15.29 -12.43 15.81
CA ARG A 122 -16.31 -11.43 15.42
C ARG A 122 -15.88 -10.67 14.18
N VAL A 123 -16.84 -10.24 13.37
CA VAL A 123 -16.55 -9.45 12.16
C VAL A 123 -16.46 -7.97 12.53
N SER A 124 -15.26 -7.51 12.90
CA SER A 124 -15.00 -6.09 13.19
C SER A 124 -13.58 -5.68 12.82
N ALA A 125 -13.35 -4.44 12.37
CA ALA A 125 -12.06 -4.02 11.83
C ALA A 125 -10.91 -4.09 12.87
N ASP A 126 -11.21 -3.82 14.13
CA ASP A 126 -10.27 -3.87 15.27
C ASP A 126 -9.75 -5.29 15.59
N THR A 127 -10.42 -6.33 15.10
CA THR A 127 -10.02 -7.71 15.35
C THR A 127 -9.11 -8.29 14.28
N VAL A 128 -8.95 -7.63 13.13
CA VAL A 128 -8.14 -8.19 12.03
C VAL A 128 -6.67 -8.11 12.41
N ILE A 129 -6.01 -9.26 12.52
CA ILE A 129 -4.57 -9.35 12.80
C ILE A 129 -3.75 -9.68 11.55
N GLY A 130 -4.40 -10.10 10.47
CA GLY A 130 -3.79 -10.35 9.17
C GLY A 130 -4.71 -11.14 8.25
N GLN A 131 -4.13 -11.75 7.21
CA GLN A 131 -4.87 -12.56 6.23
C GLN A 131 -4.28 -13.95 6.08
N VAL A 132 -5.16 -14.93 5.87
CA VAL A 132 -4.84 -16.28 5.41
C VAL A 132 -5.16 -16.40 3.93
N CYS A 133 -4.35 -17.17 3.21
CA CYS A 133 -4.46 -17.37 1.78
C CYS A 133 -4.92 -18.78 1.43
N VAL A 134 -5.48 -18.92 0.24
CA VAL A 134 -5.85 -20.22 -0.31
C VAL A 134 -4.60 -21.11 -0.36
N GLY A 135 -4.74 -22.35 0.09
CA GLY A 135 -3.66 -23.32 0.15
C GLY A 135 -2.90 -23.37 1.49
N ASP A 136 -3.04 -22.35 2.35
CA ASP A 136 -2.43 -22.35 3.68
C ASP A 136 -2.88 -23.59 4.48
N ARG A 137 -1.92 -24.24 5.15
CA ARG A 137 -2.20 -25.39 6.02
C ARG A 137 -2.29 -24.93 7.47
N VAL A 138 -3.35 -25.36 8.15
CA VAL A 138 -3.68 -24.91 9.50
C VAL A 138 -3.95 -26.09 10.44
N GLU A 139 -3.61 -25.90 11.70
CA GLU A 139 -4.03 -26.76 12.81
C GLU A 139 -5.14 -26.07 13.58
N LEU A 140 -6.25 -26.76 13.80
CA LEU A 140 -7.39 -26.24 14.54
C LEU A 140 -7.18 -26.55 16.02
N LEU A 141 -7.36 -25.54 16.85
CA LEU A 141 -7.15 -25.61 18.31
C LEU A 141 -8.48 -25.56 19.07
N GLU A 142 -9.46 -24.82 18.54
CA GLU A 142 -10.74 -24.60 19.19
C GLU A 142 -11.83 -24.33 18.14
N GLU A 143 -13.05 -24.78 18.40
CA GLU A 143 -14.24 -24.45 17.62
C GLU A 143 -15.21 -23.64 18.49
N GLN A 144 -15.72 -22.53 17.96
CA GLN A 144 -16.73 -21.73 18.63
C GLN A 144 -17.85 -21.38 17.66
N THR A 145 -19.09 -21.51 18.11
CA THR A 145 -20.28 -21.08 17.35
C THR A 145 -20.88 -19.84 18.01
N ILE A 146 -21.09 -18.77 17.24
CA ILE A 146 -21.60 -17.48 17.73
C ILE A 146 -22.89 -17.12 16.99
N GLY A 147 -23.98 -16.95 17.75
CA GLY A 147 -25.31 -16.75 17.18
C GLY A 147 -25.82 -17.99 16.47
N ASP A 148 -26.72 -17.79 15.51
CA ASP A 148 -27.56 -18.89 14.99
C ASP A 148 -26.88 -19.83 13.98
N ASN A 149 -25.67 -19.51 13.49
CA ASN A 149 -24.86 -20.46 12.69
C ASN A 149 -23.42 -20.00 12.37
N ASN A 150 -22.85 -19.00 13.05
CA ASN A 150 -21.52 -18.51 12.69
C ASN A 150 -20.45 -19.33 13.40
N ARG A 151 -19.95 -20.35 12.71
CA ARG A 151 -18.87 -21.20 13.19
C ARG A 151 -17.52 -20.58 12.92
N TRP A 152 -16.69 -20.55 13.95
CA TRP A 152 -15.34 -20.01 13.95
C TRP A 152 -14.38 -21.07 14.48
N TYR A 153 -13.19 -21.13 13.90
CA TYR A 153 -12.11 -21.92 14.43
C TYR A 153 -10.98 -21.02 14.88
N ARG A 154 -10.48 -21.28 16.08
CA ARG A 154 -9.16 -20.82 16.48
C ARG A 154 -8.15 -21.78 15.88
N LEU A 155 -7.22 -21.25 15.11
CA LEU A 155 -6.25 -22.06 14.40
C LEU A 155 -4.84 -21.50 14.56
N ARG A 156 -3.87 -22.33 14.24
CA ARG A 156 -2.47 -21.99 14.05
C ARG A 156 -2.07 -22.24 12.60
N VAL A 157 -1.47 -21.26 11.95
CA VAL A 157 -0.94 -21.44 10.59
C VAL A 157 0.34 -22.27 10.65
N VAL A 158 0.37 -23.41 9.97
CA VAL A 158 1.52 -24.33 9.97
C VAL A 158 2.43 -24.07 8.76
N ALA A 159 1.83 -23.84 7.60
CA ALA A 159 2.55 -23.54 6.37
C ALA A 159 1.76 -22.55 5.52
N THR A 160 2.47 -21.56 4.96
CA THR A 160 1.91 -20.57 4.05
C THR A 160 2.08 -21.03 2.60
N ALA A 161 1.10 -20.77 1.74
CA ALA A 161 1.23 -20.96 0.30
C ALA A 161 2.15 -19.90 -0.35
N ASP A 162 2.76 -20.25 -1.49
CA ASP A 162 3.72 -19.39 -2.19
C ASP A 162 3.06 -18.15 -2.84
N ASP A 163 1.82 -18.29 -3.33
CA ASP A 163 1.10 -17.27 -4.13
C ASP A 163 0.17 -16.38 -3.29
N CYS A 164 0.70 -15.78 -2.22
CA CYS A 164 -0.10 -15.01 -1.26
C CYS A 164 0.25 -13.51 -1.22
N VAL A 165 -0.76 -12.67 -0.93
CA VAL A 165 -0.66 -11.20 -0.83
C VAL A 165 0.28 -10.72 0.30
N PRO A 166 0.80 -9.47 0.24
CA PRO A 166 1.77 -8.96 1.22
C PRO A 166 1.27 -8.91 2.67
N GLN A 167 -0.04 -8.73 2.91
CA GLN A 167 -0.67 -8.67 4.24
C GLN A 167 -0.87 -10.03 4.92
N ARG A 168 -0.22 -11.08 4.41
CA ARG A 168 -0.33 -12.44 4.94
C ARG A 168 0.29 -12.59 6.32
N VAL A 169 -0.23 -13.54 7.08
CA VAL A 169 0.37 -13.96 8.33
C VAL A 169 1.49 -14.96 8.13
N SER A 170 2.48 -14.97 9.02
CA SER A 170 3.55 -15.96 9.02
C SER A 170 3.09 -17.29 9.62
N ALA A 171 3.77 -18.38 9.27
CA ALA A 171 3.65 -19.64 9.99
C ALA A 171 3.90 -19.42 11.50
N GLY A 172 3.14 -20.14 12.33
CA GLY A 172 3.07 -19.98 13.77
C GLY A 172 2.02 -18.97 14.25
N THR A 173 1.42 -18.17 13.37
CA THR A 173 0.39 -17.20 13.77
C THR A 173 -0.87 -17.92 14.23
N GLU A 174 -1.40 -17.50 15.38
CA GLU A 174 -2.68 -17.98 15.90
C GLU A 174 -3.77 -16.92 15.77
N GLY A 175 -4.99 -17.38 15.51
CA GLY A 175 -6.16 -16.51 15.52
C GLY A 175 -7.42 -17.23 15.07
N TRP A 176 -8.50 -16.47 15.00
CA TRP A 176 -9.83 -16.90 14.66
C TRP A 176 -10.13 -16.67 13.18
N VAL A 177 -10.65 -17.70 12.52
CA VAL A 177 -11.05 -17.68 11.13
C VAL A 177 -12.46 -18.28 11.03
N SER A 178 -13.27 -17.78 10.09
CA SER A 178 -14.59 -18.35 9.84
C SER A 178 -14.46 -19.73 9.22
N ALA A 179 -15.30 -20.68 9.63
CA ALA A 179 -15.32 -22.04 9.10
C ALA A 179 -15.54 -22.09 7.57
N THR A 180 -16.19 -21.08 6.99
CA THR A 180 -16.46 -20.99 5.54
C THR A 180 -15.19 -20.83 4.69
N LEU A 181 -14.07 -20.49 5.32
CA LEU A 181 -12.78 -20.31 4.67
C LEU A 181 -11.94 -21.60 4.63
N LEU A 182 -12.36 -22.64 5.37
CA LEU A 182 -11.59 -23.86 5.57
C LEU A 182 -12.24 -25.05 4.86
N SER A 183 -11.40 -26.01 4.48
CA SER A 183 -11.85 -27.36 4.14
C SER A 183 -12.53 -28.03 5.34
N GLN A 184 -13.22 -29.14 5.09
CA GLN A 184 -13.70 -29.98 6.18
C GLN A 184 -12.50 -30.40 7.07
N PRO A 185 -12.59 -30.24 8.41
CA PRO A 185 -11.51 -30.67 9.29
C PRO A 185 -11.28 -32.17 9.22
N GLU A 186 -10.02 -32.56 9.08
CA GLU A 186 -9.57 -33.95 9.21
C GLU A 186 -9.03 -34.18 10.64
N PRO A 187 -9.33 -35.33 11.28
CA PRO A 187 -8.86 -35.67 12.62
C PRO A 187 -7.35 -35.92 12.68
#